data_AF-A0A1G3INX0-F1
#
_entry.id   AF-A0A1G3INX0-F1
#
_cell.length_a   1.000
_cell.length_b   1.000
_cell.length_c   1.000
_cell.angle_alpha   90.00
_cell.angle_beta   90.00
_cell.angle_gamma   90.00
#
_symmetry.space_group_name_H-M   'P 1'
#
loop_
_entity.id
_entity.type
_entity.pdbx_description
1 polymer ?
#
loop_
_entity_poly.entity_id
_entity_poly.type
_entity_poly.pdbx_seq_one_letter_code
_entity_poly.pdbx_strand_id
1 'polypeptide(L)'
;AGLSPAVLDEIERSLKSHDLLKIRVMNDDREARTAMQEEICTKLNAGAVQHIGKILVIYRPLAIPLVSAPKRKKGKPLTKKQLGNRS
;
A
#
# COMPACT_ATOMS: atom_id res chain seq x y z
N ALA A 1 1.12 7.87 22.32
CA ALA A 1 2.28 8.03 21.42
C ALA A 1 1.82 7.69 20.01
N GLY A 2 1.91 8.66 19.09
CA GLY A 2 1.36 8.57 17.74
C GLY A 2 2.41 8.89 16.68
N LEU A 3 1.99 9.56 15.60
CA LEU A 3 2.86 10.02 14.53
C LEU A 3 3.83 11.09 15.06
N SER A 4 5.04 10.69 15.43
CA SER A 4 6.10 11.62 15.85
C SER A 4 6.90 12.12 14.63
N PRO A 5 7.63 13.24 14.77
CA PRO A 5 8.52 13.71 13.70
C PRO A 5 9.55 12.65 13.29
N ALA A 6 10.14 11.94 14.25
CA ALA A 6 11.09 10.87 13.98
C ALA A 6 10.49 9.72 13.17
N VAL A 7 9.23 9.35 13.45
CA VAL A 7 8.51 8.32 12.67
C VAL A 7 8.21 8.81 11.26
N LEU A 8 7.84 10.09 11.09
CA LEU A 8 7.64 10.68 9.77
C LEU A 8 8.92 10.65 8.93
N ASP A 9 10.07 11.02 9.52
CA ASP A 9 11.37 10.99 8.84
C ASP A 9 11.75 9.57 8.39
N GLU A 10 11.46 8.57 9.22
CA GLU A 10 11.72 7.17 8.89
C GLU A 10 10.80 6.66 7.76
N ILE A 11 9.53 7.05 7.76
CA ILE A 11 8.61 6.76 6.66
C ILE A 11 9.09 7.43 5.37
N GLU A 12 9.54 8.68 5.43
CA GLU A 12 10.06 9.40 4.26
C GLU A 12 11.30 8.71 3.69
N ARG A 13 12.24 8.30 4.55
CA ARG A 13 13.44 7.55 4.16
C ARG A 13 13.05 6.21 3.51
N SER A 14 12.09 5.51 4.09
CA SER A 14 11.59 4.25 3.55
C SER A 14 10.93 4.43 2.17
N LEU A 15 10.15 5.49 1.98
CA LEU A 15 9.51 5.85 0.70
C LEU A 15 10.51 6.33 -0.38
N LYS A 16 11.77 6.59 -0.05
CA LYS A 16 12.82 6.87 -1.04
C LYS A 16 13.39 5.58 -1.64
N SER A 17 13.32 4.48 -0.90
CA SER A 17 13.85 3.17 -1.30
C SER A 17 12.77 2.17 -1.69
N HIS A 18 11.52 2.39 -1.30
CA HIS A 18 10.38 1.51 -1.52
C HIS A 18 9.17 2.34 -1.93
N ASP A 19 8.75 2.18 -3.18
CA ASP A 19 7.61 2.89 -3.78
C ASP A 19 6.28 2.59 -3.06
N LEU A 20 6.12 1.37 -2.53
CA LEU A 20 4.95 0.91 -1.77
C LEU A 20 5.34 0.51 -0.34
N LEU A 21 4.67 1.08 0.65
CA LEU A 21 4.95 0.85 2.08
C LEU A 21 3.72 0.32 2.82
N LYS A 22 3.94 -0.59 3.78
CA LYS A 22 2.93 -1.07 4.74
C LYS A 22 3.33 -0.65 6.14
N ILE A 23 2.56 0.23 6.76
CA ILE A 23 2.83 0.79 8.09
C ILE A 23 1.88 0.14 9.10
N ARG A 24 2.41 -0.46 10.16
CA ARG A 24 1.59 -0.99 11.26
C ARG A 24 1.38 0.09 12.32
N VAL A 25 0.11 0.41 12.60
CA VAL A 25 -0.28 1.40 13.62
C VAL A 25 -0.89 0.68 14.81
N MET A 26 -0.32 0.88 16.00
CA MET A 26 -0.79 0.19 17.21
C MET A 26 -2.03 0.83 17.86
N ASN A 27 -2.55 1.92 17.29
CA ASN A 27 -3.80 2.55 17.73
C ASN A 27 -5.01 1.64 17.43
N ASP A 28 -5.91 1.50 18.40
CA ASP A 28 -7.12 0.71 18.28
C ASP A 28 -8.27 1.47 17.60
N ASP A 29 -8.30 2.78 17.75
CA ASP A 29 -9.31 3.62 17.11
C ASP A 29 -9.12 3.67 15.60
N ARG A 30 -10.21 3.37 14.87
CA ARG A 30 -10.24 3.35 13.42
C ARG A 30 -10.16 4.76 12.84
N GLU A 31 -10.86 5.74 13.43
CA GLU A 31 -10.91 7.11 12.91
C GLU A 31 -9.54 7.77 13.04
N ALA A 32 -8.91 7.62 14.20
CA ALA A 32 -7.55 8.09 14.42
C ALA A 32 -6.51 7.45 13.46
N ARG A 33 -6.68 6.18 13.06
CA ARG A 33 -5.82 5.55 12.05
C ARG A 33 -6.01 6.16 10.67
N THR A 34 -7.25 6.44 10.27
CA THR A 34 -7.55 7.09 8.99
C THR A 34 -6.99 8.51 8.95
N ALA A 35 -7.21 9.30 10.00
CA ALA A 35 -6.64 10.64 10.11
C ALA A 35 -5.10 10.63 10.05
N MET A 36 -4.46 9.67 10.71
CA MET A 36 -3.01 9.49 10.65
C MET A 36 -2.53 9.13 9.23
N GLN A 37 -3.27 8.28 8.50
CA GLN A 37 -2.95 7.94 7.13
C GLN A 37 -3.03 9.18 6.22
N GLU A 38 -4.08 9.98 6.36
CA GLU A 38 -4.25 11.22 5.62
C GLU A 38 -3.12 12.20 5.92
N GLU A 39 -2.78 12.39 7.19
CA GLU A 39 -1.69 13.27 7.62
C GLU A 39 -0.33 12.86 7.02
N ILE A 40 -0.02 11.55 7.02
CA ILE A 40 1.20 11.01 6.39
C ILE A 40 1.19 11.30 4.88
N CYS A 41 0.07 11.00 4.21
CA CYS A 41 -0.07 11.21 2.77
C CYS A 41 0.11 12.69 2.39
N THR A 42 -0.51 13.60 3.14
CA THR A 42 -0.37 15.05 2.93
C THR A 42 1.06 15.53 3.15
N LYS A 43 1.73 15.10 4.23
CA LYS A 43 3.10 15.54 4.54
C LYS A 43 4.16 15.00 3.59
N LEU A 44 4.01 13.75 3.14
CA LEU A 44 5.03 13.05 2.34
C LEU A 44 4.74 13.00 0.84
N ASN A 45 3.65 13.65 0.41
CA ASN A 45 3.13 13.62 -0.95
C ASN A 45 2.98 12.17 -1.47
N ALA A 46 2.32 11.35 -0.66
CA ALA A 46 2.04 9.95 -0.94
C ALA A 46 0.52 9.73 -1.08
N GLY A 47 0.13 8.66 -1.77
CA GLY A 47 -1.26 8.25 -1.91
C GLY A 47 -1.62 7.11 -0.96
N ALA A 48 -2.82 7.18 -0.38
CA ALA A 48 -3.41 6.06 0.35
C ALA A 48 -3.89 4.98 -0.64
N VAL A 49 -3.46 3.74 -0.44
CA VAL A 49 -3.82 2.61 -1.32
C VAL A 49 -4.87 1.72 -0.67
N GLN A 50 -4.62 1.30 0.56
CA GLN A 50 -5.49 0.38 1.28
C GLN A 50 -5.33 0.54 2.79
N HIS A 51 -6.34 0.08 3.52
CA HIS A 51 -6.33 -0.04 4.96
C HIS A 51 -6.72 -1.48 5.35
N ILE A 52 -5.82 -2.22 6.00
CA ILE A 52 -6.03 -3.63 6.38
C ILE A 52 -5.91 -3.75 7.90
N GLY A 53 -7.03 -3.70 8.61
CA GLY A 53 -7.03 -3.77 10.08
C GLY A 53 -6.19 -2.66 10.71
N LYS A 54 -5.03 -3.00 11.26
CA LYS A 54 -4.06 -2.06 11.85
C LYS A 54 -2.91 -1.66 10.90
N ILE A 55 -3.02 -2.02 9.62
CA ILE A 55 -2.00 -1.77 8.60
C ILE A 55 -2.49 -0.72 7.62
N LEU A 56 -1.73 0.36 7.49
CA LEU A 56 -1.90 1.39 6.46
C LEU A 56 -1.02 1.04 5.27
N VAL A 57 -1.57 1.09 4.07
CA VAL A 57 -0.81 0.91 2.82
C VAL A 57 -0.78 2.23 2.08
N ILE A 58 0.43 2.74 1.84
CA ILE A 58 0.67 4.00 1.13
C ILE A 58 1.66 3.80 -0.01
N TYR A 59 1.54 4.62 -1.05
CA TYR A 59 2.36 4.54 -2.25
C TYR A 59 2.88 5.92 -2.65
N ARG A 60 4.13 5.98 -3.07
CA ARG A 60 4.73 7.14 -3.73
C ARG A 60 5.58 6.68 -4.92
N PRO A 61 5.30 7.16 -6.15
CA PRO A 61 6.12 6.79 -7.30
C PRO A 61 7.57 7.27 -7.11
N LEU A 62 8.52 6.40 -7.41
CA LEU A 62 9.94 6.73 -7.43
C LEU A 62 10.33 7.32 -8.78
N ALA A 63 11.38 8.17 -8.78
CA ALA A 63 11.95 8.69 -10.02
C ALA A 63 12.53 7.59 -10.91
N ILE A 64 13.09 6.54 -10.29
CA ILE A 64 13.59 5.35 -10.96
C ILE A 64 12.77 4.16 -10.44
N PRO A 65 12.00 3.45 -11.30
CA PRO A 65 11.21 2.30 -10.89
C PRO A 65 12.11 1.15 -10.41
N LEU A 66 11.82 0.56 -9.25
CA LEU A 66 12.63 -0.52 -8.68
C LEU A 66 12.57 -1.79 -9.52
N VAL A 67 11.38 -2.19 -9.97
CA VAL A 67 11.08 -3.20 -11.00
C VAL A 67 9.63 -2.94 -11.43
N SER A 68 9.26 -3.13 -12.70
CA SER A 68 7.85 -3.01 -13.11
C SER A 68 6.99 -4.00 -12.30
N ALA A 69 5.88 -3.52 -11.72
CA ALA A 69 4.94 -4.38 -11.00
C ALA A 69 4.61 -5.65 -11.81
N PRO A 70 4.54 -6.83 -11.17
CA PRO A 70 4.35 -8.08 -11.88
C PRO A 70 3.06 -8.01 -12.69
N LYS A 71 3.18 -8.13 -14.02
CA LYS A 71 1.99 -8.21 -14.88
C LYS A 71 1.21 -9.45 -14.46
N ARG A 72 -0.07 -9.26 -14.11
CA ARG A 72 -0.99 -10.36 -13.82
C ARG A 72 -0.92 -11.34 -15.00
N LYS A 73 -0.43 -12.57 -14.77
CA LYS A 73 -0.40 -13.60 -15.82
C LYS A 73 -1.85 -13.84 -16.23
N LYS A 74 -2.26 -13.34 -17.40
CA LYS A 74 -3.56 -13.72 -17.98
C LYS A 74 -3.49 -15.23 -18.20
N GLY A 75 -4.28 -15.99 -17.42
CA GLY A 75 -4.44 -17.41 -17.66
C GLY A 75 -4.93 -17.63 -19.11
N LYS A 76 -4.54 -18.73 -19.73
CA LYS A 76 -5.10 -19.09 -21.05
C LYS A 76 -6.63 -19.13 -20.91
N PRO A 77 -7.39 -18.54 -21.84
CA PRO A 77 -8.84 -18.64 -21.81
C PRO A 77 -9.23 -20.12 -21.78
N LEU A 78 -10.18 -20.48 -20.92
CA LEU A 78 -10.68 -21.84 -20.81
C LEU A 78 -11.30 -22.26 -22.14
N THR A 79 -10.99 -23.47 -22.60
CA THR A 79 -11.61 -24.03 -23.81
C THR A 79 -13.07 -24.40 -23.55
N LYS A 80 -13.91 -24.49 -24.61
CA LYS A 80 -15.32 -24.88 -24.51
C LYS A 80 -15.53 -26.19 -23.73
N LYS A 81 -14.62 -27.17 -23.89
CA LYS A 81 -14.63 -28.45 -23.16
C LYS A 81 -14.38 -28.26 -21.65
N GLN A 82 -13.51 -27.32 -21.27
CA GLN A 82 -13.22 -27.00 -19.87
C GLN A 82 -14.33 -26.17 -19.20
N LEU A 83 -15.10 -25.40 -19.97
CA LEU A 83 -16.31 -24.74 -19.45
C LEU A 83 -17.44 -25.76 -19.20
N GLY A 84 -17.60 -26.77 -20.04
CA GLY A 84 -18.66 -27.78 -19.91
C GLY A 84 -18.50 -28.74 -18.73
N ASN A 85 -17.28 -28.94 -18.22
CA ASN A 85 -16.99 -29.81 -17.07
C ASN A 85 -17.11 -29.09 -15.70
N ARG A 86 -17.66 -27.87 -15.65
CA ARG A 86 -17.85 -27.08 -14.42
C ARG A 86 -19.24 -27.23 -13.79
N SER A 87 -20.12 -28.02 -14.40
CA SER A 87 -21.42 -28.42 -13.84
C SER A 87 -21.27 -29.64 -12.94
#